data_AF-A0A7X7N063-F1
#
_entry.id   AF-A0A7X7N063-F1
#
_cell.length_a   1.000
_cell.length_b   1.000
_cell.length_c   1.000
_cell.angle_alpha   90.00
_cell.angle_beta   90.00
_cell.angle_gamma   90.00
#
_symmetry.space_group_name_H-M   'P 1'
#
loop_
_entity.id
_entity.type
_entity.pdbx_description
1 polymer ?
#
loop_
_entity_poly.entity_id
_entity_poly.type
_entity_poly.pdbx_seq_one_letter_code
_entity_poly.pdbx_strand_id
1 'polypeptide(L)'
;VDAPCSGEGMFHKEPSLIKSYLNKGPKEYAKLQKEIISAAAKMLKPGGMMLYSTCTFSPLEDEETISYLLTEFPEISLVSIKMEEGFKEGLAPFKSCVRLYPHQIEGEGHFVALLQKKPVSDPPFMMKELHTNGTRRKNASLQIPKTVLNELYYFCKDLLNQKLSDSLHSENLFMKEQMIYLLPEESSPVPGIRYLRTGLLVGEIGKNHKFFPSQAFAMTLSQNDYRYVFDLKLDDPAVIKYLKGESIQLPDSYAKIKEPILITVDGYSLGWGLSNHGLLKNKYAKGWRMQ
;
A
#
# COMPACT_ATOMS: atom_id res chain seq x y z
N VAL A 1 4.06 -1.50 -13.83
CA VAL A 1 5.54 -1.49 -13.89
C VAL A 1 5.94 -0.07 -14.14
N ASP A 2 6.21 0.66 -13.06
CA ASP A 2 6.88 1.95 -13.15
C ASP A 2 8.38 1.67 -13.12
N ALA A 3 9.03 1.80 -14.28
CA ALA A 3 10.35 1.23 -14.47
C ALA A 3 11.46 2.23 -14.14
N PRO A 4 12.56 1.80 -13.48
CA PRO A 4 13.75 2.64 -13.39
C PRO A 4 14.18 3.08 -14.79
N CYS A 5 14.36 4.37 -14.99
CA CYS A 5 14.67 4.96 -16.28
C CYS A 5 15.74 6.05 -16.16
N SER A 6 16.15 6.58 -17.29
CA SER A 6 17.13 7.65 -17.39
C SER A 6 16.65 9.01 -16.83
N GLY A 7 15.35 9.17 -16.60
CA GLY A 7 14.77 10.26 -15.80
C GLY A 7 14.81 11.64 -16.47
N GLU A 8 14.81 11.71 -17.80
CA GLU A 8 14.88 12.96 -18.55
C GLU A 8 13.77 13.96 -18.19
N GLY A 9 12.56 13.46 -17.85
CA GLY A 9 11.43 14.28 -17.41
C GLY A 9 11.66 14.97 -16.07
N MET A 10 12.65 14.55 -15.29
CA MET A 10 12.97 15.13 -13.98
C MET A 10 14.08 16.19 -14.04
N PHE A 11 14.68 16.46 -15.20
CA PHE A 11 15.87 17.33 -15.30
C PHE A 11 15.65 18.77 -14.80
N HIS A 12 14.45 19.34 -14.96
CA HIS A 12 14.16 20.70 -14.46
C HIS A 12 13.97 20.75 -12.95
N LYS A 13 13.46 19.67 -12.32
CA LYS A 13 13.32 19.58 -10.85
C LYS A 13 14.59 19.13 -10.16
N GLU A 14 15.32 18.21 -10.77
CA GLU A 14 16.52 17.59 -10.20
C GLU A 14 17.69 17.62 -11.20
N PRO A 15 18.36 18.78 -11.39
CA PRO A 15 19.46 18.93 -12.34
C PRO A 15 20.66 17.99 -12.09
N SER A 16 20.81 17.45 -10.88
CA SER A 16 21.83 16.42 -10.58
C SER A 16 21.68 15.16 -11.42
N LEU A 17 20.47 14.84 -11.88
CA LEU A 17 20.21 13.65 -12.72
C LEU A 17 20.88 13.73 -14.09
N ILE A 18 21.14 14.94 -14.61
CA ILE A 18 21.82 15.15 -15.89
C ILE A 18 23.21 14.49 -15.87
N LYS A 19 23.94 14.57 -14.75
CA LYS A 19 25.25 13.92 -14.62
C LYS A 19 25.16 12.40 -14.71
N SER A 20 24.13 11.82 -14.06
CA SER A 20 23.88 10.38 -14.13
C SER A 20 23.52 9.95 -15.55
N TYR A 21 22.66 10.73 -16.21
CA TYR A 21 22.27 10.54 -17.61
C TYR A 21 23.49 10.52 -18.54
N LEU A 22 24.37 11.51 -18.44
CA LEU A 22 25.56 11.60 -19.29
C LEU A 22 26.53 10.41 -19.10
N ASN A 23 26.58 9.84 -17.90
CA ASN A 23 27.47 8.72 -17.60
C ASN A 23 26.94 7.36 -18.07
N LYS A 24 25.63 7.10 -17.91
CA LYS A 24 25.02 5.78 -18.20
C LYS A 24 24.20 5.76 -19.49
N GLY A 25 23.48 6.85 -19.74
CA GLY A 25 22.55 7.00 -20.85
C GLY A 25 21.36 6.04 -20.79
N PRO A 26 20.48 6.09 -21.81
CA PRO A 26 19.25 5.31 -21.86
C PRO A 26 19.47 3.80 -22.10
N LYS A 27 20.60 3.41 -22.69
CA LYS A 27 20.85 2.01 -23.11
C LYS A 27 20.93 1.03 -21.94
N GLU A 28 21.56 1.44 -20.83
CA GLU A 28 21.66 0.58 -19.63
C GLU A 28 20.29 0.37 -19.00
N TYR A 29 19.49 1.44 -18.91
CA TYR A 29 18.13 1.37 -18.38
C TYR A 29 17.21 0.55 -19.28
N ALA A 30 17.26 0.74 -20.60
CA ALA A 30 16.48 -0.06 -21.55
C ALA A 30 16.73 -1.57 -21.39
N LYS A 31 17.99 -1.99 -21.17
CA LYS A 31 18.31 -3.40 -20.89
C LYS A 31 17.63 -3.88 -19.60
N LEU A 32 17.78 -3.12 -18.51
CA LEU A 32 17.17 -3.45 -17.23
C LEU A 32 15.63 -3.49 -17.30
N GLN A 33 15.03 -2.55 -18.03
CA GLN A 33 13.58 -2.47 -18.24
C GLN A 33 13.05 -3.70 -18.97
N LYS A 34 13.78 -4.21 -19.98
CA LYS A 34 13.44 -5.45 -20.69
C LYS A 34 13.47 -6.68 -19.76
N GLU A 35 14.41 -6.74 -18.83
CA GLU A 35 14.47 -7.79 -17.80
C GLU A 35 13.27 -7.70 -16.85
N ILE A 36 12.97 -6.50 -16.35
CA ILE A 36 11.85 -6.24 -15.42
C ILE A 36 10.49 -6.53 -16.07
N ILE A 37 10.25 -5.99 -17.27
CA ILE A 37 8.96 -6.12 -17.95
C ILE A 37 8.68 -7.58 -18.36
N SER A 38 9.73 -8.34 -18.72
CA SER A 38 9.64 -9.78 -18.98
C SER A 38 9.25 -10.56 -17.73
N ALA A 39 9.83 -10.22 -16.58
CA ALA A 39 9.45 -10.85 -15.31
C ALA A 39 7.99 -10.53 -14.95
N ALA A 40 7.56 -9.27 -15.14
CA ALA A 40 6.19 -8.84 -14.90
C ALA A 40 5.18 -9.55 -15.82
N ALA A 41 5.50 -9.70 -17.11
CA ALA A 41 4.68 -10.43 -18.08
C ALA A 41 4.46 -11.91 -17.71
N LYS A 42 5.48 -12.56 -17.15
CA LYS A 42 5.39 -13.94 -16.64
C LYS A 42 4.47 -14.05 -15.41
N MET A 43 4.46 -13.03 -14.55
CA MET A 43 3.58 -12.98 -13.36
C MET A 43 2.13 -12.58 -13.68
N LEU A 44 1.87 -12.05 -14.88
CA LEU A 44 0.56 -11.58 -15.28
C LEU A 44 -0.38 -12.78 -15.54
N LYS A 45 -1.50 -12.81 -14.80
CA LYS A 45 -2.56 -13.81 -14.99
C LYS A 45 -3.23 -13.66 -16.37
N PRO A 46 -3.79 -14.72 -16.97
CA PRO A 46 -4.59 -14.62 -18.18
C PRO A 46 -5.72 -13.59 -18.05
N GLY A 47 -5.93 -12.78 -19.08
CA GLY A 47 -6.87 -11.66 -19.07
C GLY A 47 -6.43 -10.44 -18.24
N GLY A 48 -5.35 -10.57 -17.46
CA GLY A 48 -4.81 -9.51 -16.63
C GLY A 48 -4.21 -8.37 -17.45
N MET A 49 -4.18 -7.18 -16.86
CA MET A 49 -3.60 -5.98 -17.45
C MET A 49 -2.33 -5.55 -16.72
N MET A 50 -1.39 -4.98 -17.47
CA MET A 50 -0.16 -4.39 -16.97
C MET A 50 0.00 -3.01 -17.57
N LEU A 51 0.12 -1.99 -16.72
CA LEU A 51 0.53 -0.65 -17.13
C LEU A 51 2.05 -0.57 -17.04
N TYR A 52 2.73 -0.20 -18.13
CA TYR A 52 4.14 0.15 -18.15
C TYR A 52 4.27 1.67 -18.20
N SER A 53 5.18 2.25 -17.40
CA SER A 53 5.46 3.67 -17.39
C SER A 53 6.93 3.99 -17.18
N THR A 54 7.34 5.15 -17.68
CA THR A 54 8.65 5.78 -17.45
C THR A 54 8.47 7.29 -17.27
N CYS A 55 9.45 7.95 -16.65
CA CYS A 55 9.58 9.41 -16.61
C CYS A 55 10.72 9.92 -17.51
N THR A 56 10.90 9.28 -18.67
CA THR A 56 11.90 9.65 -19.69
C THR A 56 11.24 9.90 -21.06
N PHE A 57 11.98 10.44 -22.02
CA PHE A 57 11.51 10.65 -23.40
C PHE A 57 12.23 9.75 -24.42
N SER A 58 13.19 8.94 -23.97
CA SER A 58 13.99 8.06 -24.80
C SER A 58 13.15 6.94 -25.45
N PRO A 59 13.09 6.86 -26.80
CA PRO A 59 12.39 5.77 -27.48
C PRO A 59 12.96 4.37 -27.18
N LEU A 60 14.25 4.30 -26.81
CA LEU A 60 14.91 3.05 -26.42
C LEU A 60 14.29 2.44 -25.16
N GLU A 61 13.89 3.30 -24.23
CA GLU A 61 13.29 2.92 -22.96
C GLU A 61 11.77 2.76 -23.09
N ASP A 62 11.16 3.52 -23.98
CA ASP A 62 9.72 3.55 -24.20
C ASP A 62 9.27 2.55 -25.27
N GLU A 63 9.10 2.99 -26.53
CA GLU A 63 8.53 2.18 -27.61
C GLU A 63 9.35 0.92 -27.91
N GLU A 64 10.68 0.99 -27.85
CA GLU A 64 11.51 -0.19 -28.12
C GLU A 64 11.40 -1.26 -27.02
N THR A 65 11.17 -0.86 -25.76
CA THR A 65 10.86 -1.81 -24.67
C THR A 65 9.51 -2.47 -24.91
N ILE A 66 8.50 -1.71 -25.35
CA ILE A 66 7.19 -2.25 -25.71
C ILE A 66 7.29 -3.18 -26.92
N SER A 67 8.03 -2.78 -27.96
CA SER A 67 8.27 -3.60 -29.15
C SER A 67 8.92 -4.93 -28.80
N TYR A 68 9.93 -4.90 -27.93
CA TYR A 68 10.58 -6.10 -27.42
C TYR A 68 9.58 -7.00 -26.70
N LEU A 69 8.78 -6.46 -25.77
CA LEU A 69 7.82 -7.26 -25.02
C LEU A 69 6.80 -7.94 -25.94
N LEU A 70 6.22 -7.21 -26.90
CA LEU A 70 5.22 -7.77 -27.82
C LEU A 70 5.79 -8.85 -28.75
N THR A 71 7.09 -8.79 -29.02
CA THR A 71 7.80 -9.82 -29.80
C THR A 71 8.03 -11.07 -28.95
N GLU A 72 8.52 -10.91 -27.71
CA GLU A 72 8.85 -12.02 -26.82
C GLU A 72 7.62 -12.71 -26.19
N PHE A 73 6.52 -11.98 -26.04
CA PHE A 73 5.27 -12.48 -25.43
C PHE A 73 4.08 -12.25 -26.39
N PRO A 74 3.89 -13.10 -27.41
CA PRO A 74 2.83 -12.94 -28.42
C PRO A 74 1.39 -13.05 -27.87
N GLU A 75 1.23 -13.51 -26.63
CA GLU A 75 -0.03 -13.49 -25.91
C GLU A 75 -0.37 -12.13 -25.29
N ILE A 76 0.56 -11.17 -25.30
CA ILE A 76 0.35 -9.81 -24.81
C ILE A 76 0.05 -8.88 -26.00
N SER A 77 -0.90 -7.98 -25.82
CA SER A 77 -1.25 -6.95 -26.79
C SER A 77 -1.40 -5.58 -26.13
N LEU A 78 -1.19 -4.52 -26.91
CA LEU A 78 -1.51 -3.16 -26.47
C LEU A 78 -3.02 -2.96 -26.37
N VAL A 79 -3.41 -2.19 -25.36
CA VAL A 79 -4.76 -1.69 -25.15
C VAL A 79 -4.71 -0.18 -25.33
N SER A 80 -5.58 0.35 -26.18
CA SER A 80 -5.68 1.80 -26.38
C SER A 80 -6.11 2.49 -25.08
N ILE A 81 -5.35 3.51 -24.70
CA ILE A 81 -5.68 4.39 -23.58
C ILE A 81 -6.58 5.51 -24.11
N LYS A 82 -7.58 5.92 -23.32
CA LYS A 82 -8.42 7.06 -23.67
C LYS A 82 -7.56 8.33 -23.73
N MET A 83 -7.56 8.99 -24.89
CA MET A 83 -6.83 10.24 -25.07
C MET A 83 -7.53 11.40 -24.35
N GLU A 84 -6.72 12.24 -23.71
CA GLU A 84 -7.15 13.48 -23.05
C GLU A 84 -6.37 14.68 -23.62
N GLU A 85 -6.79 15.89 -23.26
CA GLU A 85 -6.10 17.10 -23.69
C GLU A 85 -4.62 17.09 -23.25
N GLY A 86 -3.73 17.45 -24.18
CA GLY A 86 -2.28 17.43 -23.95
C GLY A 86 -1.60 16.05 -24.12
N PHE A 87 -2.36 14.96 -24.19
CA PHE A 87 -1.78 13.63 -24.45
C PHE A 87 -1.36 13.50 -25.91
N LYS A 88 -0.21 12.85 -26.15
CA LYS A 88 0.24 12.50 -27.50
C LYS A 88 0.30 11.00 -27.66
N GLU A 89 0.05 10.56 -28.89
CA GLU A 89 0.29 9.18 -29.29
C GLU A 89 1.78 8.84 -29.09
N GLY A 90 2.06 7.59 -28.74
CA GLY A 90 3.40 7.03 -28.83
C GLY A 90 3.94 7.11 -30.26
N LEU A 91 5.26 7.04 -30.38
CA LEU A 91 5.92 7.11 -31.68
C LEU A 91 5.51 5.92 -32.54
N ALA A 92 5.31 6.17 -33.84
CA ALA A 92 4.83 5.15 -34.77
C ALA A 92 5.75 3.90 -34.75
N PRO A 93 5.19 2.67 -34.74
CA PRO A 93 3.76 2.34 -34.91
C PRO A 93 2.91 2.33 -33.61
N PHE A 94 3.46 2.73 -32.46
CA PHE A 94 2.87 2.53 -31.13
C PHE A 94 1.86 3.60 -30.71
N LYS A 95 0.88 3.87 -31.58
CA LYS A 95 -0.12 4.94 -31.35
C LYS A 95 -1.04 4.72 -30.15
N SER A 96 -1.17 3.46 -29.71
CA SER A 96 -1.93 3.10 -28.51
C SER A 96 -1.21 3.43 -27.19
N CYS A 97 0.10 3.71 -27.26
CA CYS A 97 0.85 4.25 -26.13
C CYS A 97 0.60 5.76 -26.01
N VAL A 98 0.88 6.31 -24.84
CA VAL A 98 0.70 7.73 -24.53
C VAL A 98 2.04 8.33 -24.14
N ARG A 99 2.35 9.49 -24.72
CA ARG A 99 3.43 10.39 -24.32
C ARG A 99 2.84 11.66 -23.72
N LEU A 100 3.42 12.05 -22.60
CA LEU A 100 3.14 13.28 -21.89
C LEU A 100 4.39 14.14 -21.98
N TYR A 101 4.28 15.35 -22.52
CA TYR A 101 5.39 16.27 -22.66
C TYR A 101 5.18 17.52 -21.80
N PRO A 102 6.23 18.04 -21.13
CA PRO A 102 6.10 19.16 -20.20
C PRO A 102 5.68 20.47 -20.87
N HIS A 103 5.84 20.61 -22.19
CA HIS A 103 5.39 21.78 -22.95
C HIS A 103 3.94 21.67 -23.45
N GLN A 104 3.25 20.57 -23.14
CA GLN A 104 1.89 20.28 -23.61
C GLN A 104 0.91 19.99 -22.46
N ILE A 105 1.43 19.69 -21.28
CA ILE A 105 0.67 19.48 -20.06
C ILE A 105 1.34 20.19 -18.88
N GLU A 106 0.59 20.42 -17.81
CA GLU A 106 1.15 20.83 -16.53
C GLU A 106 1.72 19.59 -15.81
N GLY A 107 2.95 19.21 -16.15
CA GLY A 107 3.62 18.06 -15.56
C GLY A 107 5.05 17.87 -16.06
N GLU A 108 5.74 16.89 -15.48
CA GLU A 108 7.18 16.64 -15.73
C GLU A 108 7.45 15.99 -17.10
N GLY A 109 6.49 15.20 -17.57
CA GLY A 109 6.60 14.35 -18.74
C GLY A 109 6.79 12.87 -18.37
N HIS A 110 6.11 12.01 -19.12
CA HIS A 110 6.01 10.56 -18.86
C HIS A 110 5.66 9.81 -20.15
N PHE A 111 5.96 8.53 -20.18
CA PHE A 111 5.44 7.57 -21.15
C PHE A 111 4.57 6.53 -20.46
N VAL A 112 3.49 6.11 -21.11
CA VAL A 112 2.56 5.11 -20.58
C VAL A 112 2.11 4.15 -21.68
N ALA A 113 2.14 2.85 -21.40
CA ALA A 113 1.59 1.80 -22.26
C ALA A 113 0.73 0.83 -21.45
N LEU A 114 -0.54 0.66 -21.82
CA LEU A 114 -1.41 -0.35 -21.23
C LEU A 114 -1.37 -1.62 -22.07
N LEU A 115 -1.07 -2.73 -21.41
CA LEU A 115 -0.88 -4.04 -22.01
C LEU A 115 -1.88 -5.02 -21.39
N GLN A 116 -2.36 -5.98 -22.17
CA GLN A 116 -3.23 -7.04 -21.68
C GLN A 116 -2.74 -8.40 -22.18
N LYS A 117 -2.72 -9.38 -21.27
CA LYS A 117 -2.50 -10.78 -21.61
C LYS A 117 -3.81 -11.40 -22.08
N LYS A 118 -3.80 -12.13 -23.19
CA LYS A 118 -4.98 -12.81 -23.71
C LYS A 118 -5.65 -13.65 -22.61
N PRO A 119 -6.99 -13.61 -22.49
CA PRO A 119 -7.72 -14.58 -21.69
C PRO A 119 -7.46 -15.99 -22.23
N VAL A 120 -7.48 -16.97 -21.33
CA VAL A 120 -7.47 -18.39 -21.71
C VAL A 120 -8.72 -18.99 -21.10
N SER A 121 -9.46 -19.80 -21.86
CA SER A 121 -10.69 -20.46 -21.40
C SER A 121 -10.42 -21.44 -20.26
N ASP A 122 -9.23 -22.06 -20.26
CA ASP A 122 -8.68 -22.88 -19.17
C ASP A 122 -7.19 -22.53 -18.99
N PRO A 123 -6.80 -21.72 -17.99
CA PRO A 123 -5.41 -21.43 -17.71
C PRO A 123 -4.61 -22.73 -17.49
N PRO A 124 -3.57 -23.04 -18.30
CA PRO A 124 -2.70 -24.20 -18.03
C PRO A 124 -1.93 -24.01 -16.71
N PHE A 125 -1.74 -22.75 -16.35
CA PHE A 125 -1.34 -22.29 -15.03
C PHE A 125 -2.59 -21.71 -14.35
N MET A 126 -3.53 -22.57 -13.93
CA MET A 126 -3.92 -22.38 -12.54
C MET A 126 -2.59 -22.33 -11.81
N MET A 127 -2.37 -21.36 -10.91
CA MET A 127 -1.58 -21.77 -9.75
C MET A 127 -2.24 -23.09 -9.37
N LYS A 128 -1.61 -24.25 -9.67
CA LYS A 128 -1.56 -25.33 -8.68
C LYS A 128 -1.46 -24.50 -7.45
N GLU A 129 -2.50 -24.51 -6.62
CA GLU A 129 -2.41 -23.83 -5.35
C GLU A 129 -0.97 -24.13 -4.90
N LEU A 130 -0.30 -23.18 -4.28
CA LEU A 130 0.74 -23.62 -3.38
C LEU A 130 0.03 -24.47 -2.28
N HIS A 131 -0.66 -25.58 -2.63
CA HIS A 131 -0.50 -26.94 -2.17
C HIS A 131 0.98 -27.20 -1.83
N THR A 132 1.49 -26.44 -0.88
CA THR A 132 1.80 -27.03 0.41
C THR A 132 0.82 -28.17 0.62
N ASN A 133 1.31 -29.38 0.36
CA ASN A 133 0.54 -30.62 0.48
C ASN A 133 -0.42 -30.52 1.68
N GLY A 134 -1.73 -30.48 1.41
CA GLY A 134 -2.75 -30.71 2.44
C GLY A 134 -3.08 -29.58 3.42
N THR A 135 -3.00 -28.30 3.05
CA THR A 135 -3.65 -27.25 3.87
C THR A 135 -4.53 -26.31 3.04
N ARG A 136 -5.76 -26.78 2.74
CA ARG A 136 -6.98 -25.94 2.86
C ARG A 136 -6.70 -24.90 3.93
N ARG A 137 -6.82 -23.58 3.67
CA ARG A 137 -6.61 -22.47 4.62
C ARG A 137 -6.48 -23.05 6.02
N LYS A 138 -5.27 -23.38 6.50
CA LYS A 138 -5.12 -23.64 7.93
C LYS A 138 -5.42 -22.26 8.48
N ASN A 139 -6.68 -22.04 8.87
CA ASN A 139 -7.25 -20.74 9.16
C ASN A 139 -6.17 -19.90 9.82
N ALA A 140 -5.87 -18.71 9.33
CA ALA A 140 -4.84 -17.90 9.98
C ALA A 140 -5.17 -17.73 11.50
N SER A 141 -6.46 -17.82 11.85
CA SER A 141 -6.97 -18.00 13.22
C SER A 141 -6.52 -19.25 13.99
N LEU A 142 -6.20 -20.39 13.34
CA LEU A 142 -5.61 -21.58 13.99
C LEU A 142 -4.18 -21.33 14.49
N GLN A 143 -3.50 -20.29 13.98
CA GLN A 143 -2.18 -19.86 14.50
C GLN A 143 -2.32 -18.85 15.65
N ILE A 144 -3.53 -18.34 15.92
CA ILE A 144 -3.80 -17.37 16.98
C ILE A 144 -4.32 -18.11 18.21
N PRO A 145 -3.70 -17.95 19.40
CA PRO A 145 -4.20 -18.55 20.63
C PRO A 145 -5.65 -18.13 20.92
N LYS A 146 -6.47 -19.06 21.44
CA LYS A 146 -7.90 -18.80 21.74
C LYS A 146 -8.12 -17.61 22.67
N THR A 147 -7.21 -17.38 23.64
CA THR A 147 -7.25 -16.21 24.53
C THR A 147 -7.12 -14.89 23.76
N VAL A 148 -6.24 -14.85 22.76
CA VAL A 148 -6.05 -13.70 21.88
C VAL A 148 -7.26 -13.52 20.95
N LEU A 149 -7.83 -14.61 20.43
CA LEU A 149 -9.04 -14.54 19.59
C LEU A 149 -10.22 -13.91 20.35
N ASN A 150 -10.41 -14.24 21.63
CA ASN A 150 -11.47 -13.63 22.44
C ASN A 150 -11.27 -12.12 22.61
N GLU A 151 -10.02 -11.70 22.87
CA GLU A 151 -9.67 -10.28 23.00
C GLU A 151 -9.88 -9.52 21.68
N LEU A 152 -9.45 -10.11 20.55
CA LEU A 152 -9.69 -9.55 19.23
C LEU A 152 -11.17 -9.49 18.87
N TYR A 153 -11.95 -10.51 19.26
CA TYR A 153 -13.39 -10.52 19.08
C TYR A 153 -14.05 -9.37 19.83
N TYR A 154 -13.71 -9.18 21.11
CA TYR A 154 -14.17 -8.05 21.90
C TYR A 154 -13.82 -6.71 21.24
N PHE A 155 -12.54 -6.53 20.85
CA PHE A 155 -12.11 -5.32 20.15
C PHE A 155 -12.94 -5.06 18.88
N CYS A 156 -13.11 -6.09 18.04
CA CYS A 156 -13.82 -5.95 16.77
C CYS A 156 -15.33 -5.77 16.93
N LYS A 157 -15.98 -6.39 17.92
CA LYS A 157 -17.44 -6.39 18.06
C LYS A 157 -17.96 -5.29 18.98
N ASP A 158 -17.22 -4.98 20.05
CA ASP A 158 -17.69 -4.04 21.08
C ASP A 158 -17.09 -2.64 20.93
N LEU A 159 -15.92 -2.52 20.28
CA LEU A 159 -15.19 -1.26 20.16
C LEU A 159 -15.17 -0.67 18.75
N LEU A 160 -15.35 -1.49 17.70
CA LEU A 160 -15.47 -1.01 16.32
C LEU A 160 -16.93 -0.94 15.86
N ASN A 161 -17.20 -0.12 14.84
CA ASN A 161 -18.49 -0.14 14.18
C ASN A 161 -18.72 -1.45 13.40
N GLN A 162 -19.97 -1.71 13.03
CA GLN A 162 -20.36 -2.95 12.37
C GLN A 162 -19.61 -3.19 11.04
N LYS A 163 -19.45 -2.16 10.20
CA LYS A 163 -18.79 -2.29 8.90
C LYS A 163 -17.34 -2.80 9.02
N LEU A 164 -16.57 -2.21 9.94
CA LEU A 164 -15.19 -2.66 10.18
C LEU A 164 -15.14 -3.96 10.94
N SER A 165 -16.07 -4.18 11.88
CA SER A 165 -16.24 -5.47 12.56
C SER A 165 -16.41 -6.62 11.58
N ASP A 166 -17.19 -6.39 10.52
CA ASP A 166 -17.43 -7.38 9.48
C ASP A 166 -16.24 -7.48 8.52
N SER A 167 -15.45 -6.41 8.33
CA SER A 167 -14.24 -6.49 7.49
C SER A 167 -13.08 -7.23 8.19
N LEU A 168 -13.02 -7.17 9.52
CA LEU A 168 -11.99 -7.80 10.36
C LEU A 168 -12.38 -9.23 10.75
N HIS A 169 -12.54 -10.09 9.74
CA HIS A 169 -12.79 -11.51 9.95
C HIS A 169 -11.51 -12.28 10.33
N SER A 170 -11.65 -13.27 11.20
CA SER A 170 -10.55 -14.08 11.71
C SER A 170 -9.81 -14.87 10.62
N GLU A 171 -10.42 -15.09 9.47
CA GLU A 171 -9.80 -15.76 8.31
C GLU A 171 -8.71 -14.92 7.64
N ASN A 172 -8.81 -13.59 7.71
CA ASN A 172 -7.86 -12.65 7.11
C ASN A 172 -6.87 -12.08 8.16
N LEU A 173 -7.00 -12.47 9.43
CA LEU A 173 -6.10 -12.07 10.50
C LEU A 173 -4.92 -13.04 10.60
N PHE A 174 -3.71 -12.50 10.47
CA PHE A 174 -2.46 -13.24 10.57
C PHE A 174 -1.66 -12.77 11.77
N MET A 175 -1.21 -13.69 12.62
CA MET A 175 -0.35 -13.40 13.75
C MET A 175 1.08 -13.81 13.43
N LYS A 176 2.02 -12.87 13.64
CA LYS A 176 3.45 -13.15 13.61
C LYS A 176 4.07 -12.60 14.88
N GLU A 177 4.63 -13.51 15.69
CA GLU A 177 5.10 -13.20 17.04
C GLU A 177 3.98 -12.59 17.89
N GLN A 178 4.09 -11.33 18.30
CA GLN A 178 3.06 -10.62 19.07
C GLN A 178 2.23 -9.66 18.21
N MET A 179 2.46 -9.61 16.90
CA MET A 179 1.82 -8.64 16.01
C MET A 179 0.65 -9.28 15.26
N ILE A 180 -0.46 -8.56 15.17
CA ILE A 180 -1.67 -8.96 14.45
C ILE A 180 -1.79 -8.12 13.18
N TYR A 181 -1.89 -8.80 12.04
CA TYR A 181 -2.00 -8.21 10.72
C TYR A 181 -3.32 -8.58 10.07
N LEU A 182 -3.94 -7.63 9.36
CA LEU A 182 -5.02 -7.89 8.43
C LEU A 182 -4.40 -8.04 7.04
N LEU A 183 -4.53 -9.23 6.47
CA LEU A 183 -4.08 -9.53 5.12
C LEU A 183 -5.15 -9.14 4.10
N PRO A 184 -4.77 -8.68 2.90
CA PRO A 184 -5.70 -8.58 1.77
C PRO A 184 -6.41 -9.90 1.48
N GLU A 185 -7.63 -9.82 0.96
CA GLU A 185 -8.35 -10.99 0.48
C GLU A 185 -7.51 -11.79 -0.52
N GLU A 186 -7.61 -13.12 -0.46
CA GLU A 186 -6.88 -14.05 -1.33
C GLU A 186 -5.34 -13.99 -1.24
N SER A 187 -4.79 -13.21 -0.30
CA SER A 187 -3.34 -13.16 -0.08
C SER A 187 -2.91 -14.14 1.02
N SER A 188 -1.73 -14.73 0.84
CA SER A 188 -1.06 -15.50 1.88
C SER A 188 0.44 -15.30 1.75
N PRO A 189 1.18 -15.20 2.87
CA PRO A 189 2.63 -15.11 2.81
C PRO A 189 3.21 -16.33 2.06
N VAL A 190 3.96 -16.07 1.01
CA VAL A 190 4.63 -17.08 0.19
C VAL A 190 5.96 -17.45 0.86
N PRO A 191 6.20 -18.73 1.17
CA PRO A 191 7.47 -19.17 1.75
C PRO A 191 8.66 -18.76 0.87
N GLY A 192 9.75 -18.31 1.50
CA GLY A 192 10.97 -17.89 0.80
C GLY A 192 10.98 -16.44 0.33
N ILE A 193 9.84 -15.72 0.36
CA ILE A 193 9.81 -14.29 0.07
C ILE A 193 10.00 -13.50 1.37
N ARG A 194 10.92 -12.53 1.34
CA ARG A 194 11.09 -11.58 2.45
C ARG A 194 10.08 -10.44 2.30
N TYR A 195 9.10 -10.40 3.20
CA TYR A 195 8.14 -9.31 3.28
C TYR A 195 8.67 -8.18 4.16
N LEU A 196 8.67 -6.94 3.64
CA LEU A 196 8.93 -5.74 4.45
C LEU A 196 7.68 -5.31 5.23
N ARG A 197 6.50 -5.47 4.63
CA ARG A 197 5.19 -5.24 5.25
C ARG A 197 4.26 -6.41 4.93
N THR A 198 3.56 -6.89 5.94
CA THR A 198 2.66 -8.04 5.84
C THR A 198 1.23 -7.57 6.09
N GLY A 199 0.60 -6.98 5.08
CA GLY A 199 -0.74 -6.37 5.23
C GLY A 199 -0.77 -5.16 6.16
N LEU A 200 -1.97 -4.85 6.67
CA LEU A 200 -2.19 -3.79 7.64
C LEU A 200 -1.88 -4.30 9.05
N LEU A 201 -0.94 -3.66 9.74
CA LEU A 201 -0.71 -3.95 11.15
C LEU A 201 -1.90 -3.46 11.98
N VAL A 202 -2.74 -4.36 12.49
CA VAL A 202 -3.93 -4.03 13.28
C VAL A 202 -3.53 -3.64 14.71
N GLY A 203 -2.59 -4.37 15.29
CA GLY A 203 -2.16 -4.15 16.67
C GLY A 203 -1.14 -5.15 17.16
N GLU A 204 -0.86 -5.08 18.45
CA GLU A 204 0.05 -5.98 19.13
C GLU A 204 -0.62 -6.60 20.37
N ILE A 205 -0.19 -7.81 20.69
CA ILE A 205 -0.56 -8.52 21.90
C ILE A 205 0.50 -8.23 22.95
N GLY A 206 0.10 -7.47 23.96
CA GLY A 206 0.93 -7.16 25.11
C GLY A 206 0.89 -8.26 26.18
N LYS A 207 1.34 -7.88 27.38
CA LYS A 207 1.28 -8.76 28.56
C LYS A 207 -0.15 -9.21 28.84
N ASN A 208 -0.30 -10.43 29.35
CA ASN A 208 -1.59 -11.05 29.69
C ASN A 208 -2.55 -11.18 28.49
N HIS A 209 -2.02 -11.31 27.27
CA HIS A 209 -2.81 -11.45 26.04
C HIS A 209 -3.70 -10.25 25.69
N LYS A 210 -3.44 -9.08 26.28
CA LYS A 210 -4.21 -7.86 25.99
C LYS A 210 -3.84 -7.30 24.62
N PHE A 211 -4.84 -6.96 23.84
CA PHE A 211 -4.65 -6.37 22.53
C PHE A 211 -4.50 -4.85 22.67
N PHE A 212 -3.58 -4.28 21.90
CA PHE A 212 -3.44 -2.84 21.75
C PHE A 212 -3.40 -2.48 20.26
N PRO A 213 -4.29 -1.60 19.77
CA PRO A 213 -4.33 -1.23 18.36
C PRO A 213 -3.07 -0.45 17.95
N SER A 214 -2.60 -0.69 16.73
CA SER A 214 -1.37 -0.09 16.24
C SER A 214 -1.60 1.35 15.76
N GLN A 215 -0.51 2.12 15.67
CA GLN A 215 -0.56 3.43 14.99
C GLN A 215 -1.02 3.30 13.54
N ALA A 216 -0.59 2.26 12.81
CA ALA A 216 -1.00 2.06 11.42
C ALA A 216 -2.52 1.83 11.30
N PHE A 217 -3.12 1.13 12.28
CA PHE A 217 -4.56 0.92 12.32
C PHE A 217 -5.31 2.20 12.66
N ALA A 218 -4.81 3.06 13.57
CA ALA A 218 -5.44 4.37 13.80
C ALA A 218 -5.62 5.15 12.49
N MET A 219 -4.60 5.14 11.62
CA MET A 219 -4.60 5.89 10.35
C MET A 219 -5.58 5.37 9.31
N THR A 220 -6.26 4.26 9.57
CA THR A 220 -7.35 3.75 8.71
C THR A 220 -8.73 4.05 9.26
N LEU A 221 -8.83 4.63 10.46
CA LEU A 221 -10.10 4.89 11.14
C LEU A 221 -10.54 6.34 10.97
N SER A 222 -11.85 6.54 10.98
CA SER A 222 -12.53 7.80 11.23
C SER A 222 -13.10 7.85 12.65
N GLN A 223 -13.56 9.02 13.10
CA GLN A 223 -14.24 9.16 14.40
C GLN A 223 -15.50 8.30 14.58
N ASN A 224 -16.13 7.83 13.50
CA ASN A 224 -17.33 7.00 13.56
C ASN A 224 -17.02 5.49 13.56
N ASP A 225 -15.73 5.15 13.47
CA ASP A 225 -15.28 3.76 13.35
C ASP A 225 -14.97 3.11 14.70
N TYR A 226 -14.76 3.92 15.75
CA TYR A 226 -14.33 3.46 17.06
C TYR A 226 -15.15 4.08 18.19
N ARG A 227 -15.39 3.31 19.25
CA ARG A 227 -16.29 3.68 20.36
C ARG A 227 -15.79 4.85 21.20
N TYR A 228 -14.49 4.91 21.48
CA TYR A 228 -13.92 5.91 22.38
C TYR A 228 -13.02 6.86 21.61
N VAL A 229 -13.57 8.01 21.25
CA VAL A 229 -12.88 9.04 20.48
C VAL A 229 -12.75 10.30 21.30
N PHE A 230 -11.58 10.93 21.25
CA PHE A 230 -11.37 12.29 21.75
C PHE A 230 -10.94 13.18 20.57
N ASP A 231 -11.88 13.98 20.09
CA ASP A 231 -11.68 14.90 18.97
C ASP A 231 -11.15 16.24 19.47
N LEU A 232 -10.02 16.65 18.90
CA LEU A 232 -9.41 17.96 19.10
C LEU A 232 -9.72 18.85 17.91
N LYS A 233 -9.75 20.17 18.15
CA LYS A 233 -9.75 21.15 17.07
C LYS A 233 -8.33 21.41 16.59
N LEU A 234 -8.14 21.69 15.30
CA LEU A 234 -6.82 21.93 14.72
C LEU A 234 -6.04 23.03 15.44
N ASP A 235 -6.73 24.06 15.94
CA ASP A 235 -6.16 25.18 16.68
C ASP A 235 -5.94 24.91 18.18
N ASP A 236 -6.36 23.74 18.69
CA ASP A 236 -6.13 23.35 20.07
C ASP A 236 -4.63 23.07 20.31
N PRO A 237 -3.98 23.77 21.27
CA PRO A 237 -2.58 23.52 21.63
C PRO A 237 -2.27 22.06 22.02
N ALA A 238 -3.27 21.29 22.46
CA ALA A 238 -3.15 19.87 22.76
C ALA A 238 -2.75 19.03 21.54
N VAL A 239 -3.07 19.46 20.32
CA VAL A 239 -2.67 18.76 19.08
C VAL A 239 -1.14 18.69 18.97
N ILE A 240 -0.47 19.84 19.14
CA ILE A 240 0.99 19.92 19.07
C ILE A 240 1.63 19.11 20.21
N LYS A 241 1.09 19.21 21.43
CA LYS A 241 1.56 18.41 22.57
C LYS A 241 1.45 16.91 22.27
N TYR A 242 0.32 16.47 21.72
CA TYR A 242 0.12 15.08 21.35
C TYR A 242 1.11 14.63 20.27
N LEU A 243 1.33 15.43 19.23
CA LEU A 243 2.32 15.15 18.17
C LEU A 243 3.76 15.06 18.69
N LYS A 244 4.10 15.83 19.73
CA LYS A 244 5.40 15.73 20.42
C LYS A 244 5.51 14.51 21.34
N GLY A 245 4.43 13.76 21.53
CA GLY A 245 4.38 12.62 22.44
C GLY A 245 4.11 12.98 23.90
N GLU A 246 3.69 14.21 24.17
CA GLU A 246 3.35 14.70 25.51
C GLU A 246 1.96 14.20 25.93
N SER A 247 1.72 14.20 27.24
CA SER A 247 0.39 13.88 27.79
C SER A 247 -0.53 15.10 27.69
N ILE A 248 -1.81 14.86 27.42
CA ILE A 248 -2.83 15.91 27.32
C ILE A 248 -3.91 15.71 28.38
N GLN A 249 -4.54 16.80 28.82
CA GLN A 249 -5.64 16.72 29.78
C GLN A 249 -6.87 16.13 29.10
N LEU A 250 -7.54 15.21 29.79
CA LEU A 250 -8.84 14.68 29.37
C LEU A 250 -9.96 15.27 30.22
N PRO A 251 -11.17 15.42 29.65
CA PRO A 251 -12.38 15.65 30.43
C PRO A 251 -12.66 14.47 31.38
N ASP A 252 -13.33 14.74 32.50
CA ASP A 252 -13.66 13.72 33.52
C ASP A 252 -14.48 12.55 32.98
N SER A 253 -15.25 12.77 31.91
CA SER A 253 -16.01 11.72 31.21
C SER A 253 -15.10 10.59 30.67
N TYR A 254 -13.82 10.87 30.42
CA TYR A 254 -12.84 9.88 29.94
C TYR A 254 -12.02 9.24 31.07
N ALA A 255 -12.11 9.73 32.32
CA ALA A 255 -11.24 9.28 33.41
C ALA A 255 -11.40 7.79 33.78
N LYS A 256 -12.58 7.21 33.51
CA LYS A 256 -12.90 5.80 33.81
C LYS A 256 -12.71 4.85 32.62
N ILE A 257 -12.40 5.37 31.42
CA ILE A 257 -12.21 4.56 30.21
C ILE A 257 -10.89 3.80 30.32
N LYS A 258 -10.96 2.46 30.28
CA LYS A 258 -9.78 1.59 30.33
C LYS A 258 -9.29 1.16 28.95
N GLU A 259 -10.12 1.36 27.94
CA GLU A 259 -9.80 1.04 26.55
C GLU A 259 -8.90 2.11 25.93
N PRO A 260 -8.20 1.79 24.82
CA PRO A 260 -7.58 2.80 23.98
C PRO A 260 -8.57 3.91 23.62
N ILE A 261 -8.09 5.14 23.56
CA ILE A 261 -8.86 6.28 23.08
C ILE A 261 -8.25 6.69 21.76
N LEU A 262 -9.06 6.73 20.69
CA LEU A 262 -8.67 7.25 19.40
C LEU A 262 -8.63 8.77 19.49
N ILE A 263 -7.48 9.36 19.21
CA ILE A 263 -7.32 10.81 19.12
C ILE A 263 -7.58 11.22 17.68
N THR A 264 -8.48 12.17 17.49
CA THR A 264 -8.76 12.77 16.18
C THR A 264 -8.52 14.27 16.20
N VAL A 265 -8.27 14.86 15.03
CA VAL A 265 -8.24 16.31 14.82
C VAL A 265 -9.23 16.63 13.73
N ASP A 266 -10.27 17.39 14.07
CA ASP A 266 -11.40 17.69 13.18
C ASP A 266 -11.96 16.43 12.49
N GLY A 267 -12.09 15.34 13.25
CA GLY A 267 -12.61 14.05 12.80
C GLY A 267 -11.60 13.14 12.06
N TYR A 268 -10.39 13.62 11.76
CA TYR A 268 -9.32 12.81 11.16
C TYR A 268 -8.51 12.13 12.24
N SER A 269 -8.30 10.81 12.13
CA SER A 269 -7.50 10.06 13.09
C SER A 269 -6.05 10.56 13.14
N LEU A 270 -5.51 10.61 14.36
CA LEU A 270 -4.14 10.99 14.63
C LEU A 270 -3.36 9.88 15.32
N GLY A 271 -3.99 9.10 16.21
CA GLY A 271 -3.33 7.99 16.89
C GLY A 271 -4.08 7.57 18.15
N TRP A 272 -3.38 6.88 19.05
CA TRP A 272 -3.97 6.37 20.29
C TRP A 272 -3.47 7.08 21.54
N GLY A 273 -4.25 6.98 22.61
CA GLY A 273 -3.81 7.23 23.97
C GLY A 273 -4.54 6.34 24.98
N LEU A 274 -4.08 6.36 26.23
CA LEU A 274 -4.73 5.66 27.34
C LEU A 274 -5.06 6.65 28.44
N SER A 275 -6.28 6.59 28.97
CA SER A 275 -6.65 7.38 30.14
C SER A 275 -5.88 6.91 31.38
N ASN A 276 -5.39 7.86 32.17
CA ASN A 276 -4.74 7.63 33.45
C ASN A 276 -5.06 8.79 34.40
N HIS A 277 -6.08 8.62 35.23
CA HIS A 277 -6.50 9.62 36.24
C HIS A 277 -6.73 11.03 35.66
N GLY A 278 -7.45 11.13 34.54
CA GLY A 278 -7.76 12.42 33.88
C GLY A 278 -6.66 12.92 32.94
N LEU A 279 -5.52 12.24 32.81
CA LEU A 279 -4.51 12.52 31.81
C LEU A 279 -4.53 11.45 30.71
N LEU A 280 -4.45 11.87 29.44
CA LEU A 280 -4.19 10.97 28.33
C LEU A 280 -2.69 10.67 28.28
N LYS A 281 -2.32 9.45 28.64
CA LYS A 281 -0.98 8.91 28.35
C LYS A 281 -0.85 8.65 26.86
N ASN A 282 0.02 9.43 26.23
CA ASN A 282 0.26 9.39 24.80
C ASN A 282 0.85 8.04 24.33
N LYS A 283 0.26 7.48 23.26
CA LYS A 283 0.71 6.25 22.60
C LYS A 283 1.10 6.45 21.14
N TYR A 284 1.26 7.70 20.72
CA TYR A 284 1.73 8.08 19.40
C TYR A 284 3.12 7.48 19.13
N ALA A 285 3.30 6.97 17.91
CA ALA A 285 4.51 6.26 17.51
C ALA A 285 5.76 7.14 17.70
N LYS A 286 6.74 6.64 18.46
CA LYS A 286 7.94 7.42 18.83
C LYS A 286 8.69 8.00 17.63
N GLY A 287 8.82 7.22 16.55
CA GLY A 287 9.51 7.65 15.34
C GLY A 287 8.74 8.68 14.49
N TRP A 288 7.49 8.97 14.83
CA TRP A 288 6.64 9.95 14.13
C TRP A 288 6.44 11.22 14.93
N ARG A 289 7.02 11.28 16.14
CA ARG A 289 6.88 12.45 17.00
C ARG A 289 7.54 13.65 16.33
N MET A 290 6.83 14.77 16.38
CA MET A 290 7.35 16.04 15.90
C MET A 290 8.55 16.45 16.77
N GLN A 291 9.67 16.73 16.12
CA GLN A 291 10.90 17.21 16.78
C GLN A 291 10.82 18.71 17.04
#